data_AF-C7P3C7-F1
#
_entry.id   AF-C7P3C7-F1
#
_cell.length_a   1.000
_cell.length_b   1.000
_cell.length_c   1.000
_cell.angle_alpha   90.00
_cell.angle_beta   90.00
_cell.angle_gamma   90.00
#
_symmetry.space_group_name_H-M   'P 1'
#
loop_
_entity.id
_entity.type
_entity.pdbx_description
1 polymer ?
#
loop_
_entity_poly.entity_id
_entity_poly.type
_entity_poly.pdbx_seq_one_letter_code
_entity_poly.pdbx_strand_id
1 'polypeptide(L)'
;MHLRYYAEADTDVDHRQTVELLESIADRHAIAVEIVQVEPQRAPPEDFSGTVEHRTLAEAWDDFTYNPALQQGLGEPPSSCYDGPEDLVGNVGIVVDGDLVWATRFWGTHHGWGPVDPEETAIGFLEAVEERGVTAIDERLPPEAQFLEES
;
A
#
# COMPACT_ATOMS: atom_id res chain seq x y z
N MET A 1 -9.46 8.21 -4.33
CA MET A 1 -8.80 7.10 -3.62
C MET A 1 -7.89 6.37 -4.58
N HIS A 2 -6.74 5.87 -4.12
CA HIS A 2 -5.86 4.99 -4.88
C HIS A 2 -5.07 4.04 -3.96
N LEU A 3 -4.52 2.98 -4.55
CA LEU A 3 -3.54 2.12 -3.89
C LEU A 3 -2.14 2.64 -4.14
N ARG A 4 -1.32 2.75 -3.09
CA ARG A 4 0.07 3.17 -3.18
C ARG A 4 0.98 2.02 -2.76
N TYR A 5 1.94 1.68 -3.60
CA TYR A 5 3.03 0.76 -3.28
C TYR A 5 4.34 1.54 -3.06
N TYR A 6 4.98 1.33 -1.92
CA TYR A 6 6.29 1.91 -1.63
C TYR A 6 7.40 0.94 -2.05
N ALA A 7 8.07 1.22 -3.15
CA ALA A 7 9.02 0.31 -3.79
C ALA A 7 10.49 0.50 -3.33
N GLU A 8 11.18 -0.65 -3.22
CA GLU A 8 12.63 -0.94 -2.99
C GLU A 8 13.13 -0.86 -1.53
N ALA A 9 13.75 -1.90 -0.93
CA ALA A 9 14.80 -2.80 -1.42
C ALA A 9 14.66 -4.33 -1.15
N ASP A 10 15.13 -5.05 -2.18
CA ASP A 10 15.81 -6.36 -2.27
C ASP A 10 15.06 -7.71 -2.40
N THR A 11 13.82 -7.72 -2.88
CA THR A 11 13.21 -8.95 -3.43
C THR A 11 12.58 -8.71 -4.81
N ASP A 12 13.33 -9.02 -5.88
CA ASP A 12 12.87 -8.91 -7.28
C ASP A 12 11.52 -9.58 -7.53
N VAL A 13 11.30 -10.72 -6.88
CA VAL A 13 10.11 -11.55 -7.07
C VAL A 13 8.87 -10.83 -6.53
N ASP A 14 8.92 -10.35 -5.29
CA ASP A 14 7.80 -9.68 -4.65
C ASP A 14 7.50 -8.34 -5.34
N HIS A 15 8.52 -7.61 -5.77
CA HIS A 15 8.35 -6.37 -6.52
C HIS A 15 7.58 -6.59 -7.81
N ARG A 16 8.02 -7.54 -8.64
CA ARG A 16 7.35 -7.83 -9.92
C ARG A 16 5.90 -8.27 -9.69
N GLN A 17 5.67 -9.18 -8.74
CA GLN A 17 4.32 -9.66 -8.44
C GLN A 17 3.41 -8.53 -7.93
N THR A 18 3.93 -7.64 -7.09
CA THR A 18 3.20 -6.48 -6.58
C THR A 18 2.77 -5.55 -7.73
N VAL A 19 3.69 -5.24 -8.66
CA VAL A 19 3.38 -4.42 -9.84
C VAL A 19 2.36 -5.11 -10.76
N GLU A 20 2.50 -6.41 -11.01
CA GLU A 20 1.53 -7.18 -11.81
C GLU A 20 0.12 -7.17 -11.20
N LEU A 21 0.01 -7.27 -9.87
CA LEU A 21 -1.27 -7.18 -9.17
C LEU A 21 -1.88 -5.78 -9.25
N LEU A 22 -1.08 -4.71 -9.06
CA LEU A 22 -1.56 -3.33 -9.21
C LEU A 22 -2.12 -3.07 -10.61
N GLU A 23 -1.41 -3.52 -11.65
CA GLU A 23 -1.87 -3.42 -13.04
C GLU A 23 -3.19 -4.19 -13.25
N SER A 24 -3.28 -5.42 -12.75
CA SER A 24 -4.51 -6.24 -12.82
C SER A 24 -5.69 -5.55 -12.12
N ILE A 25 -5.46 -4.95 -10.95
CA ILE A 25 -6.47 -4.22 -10.19
C ILE A 25 -6.93 -2.97 -10.94
N ALA A 26 -5.99 -2.21 -11.49
CA ALA A 26 -6.31 -1.01 -12.28
C ALA A 26 -7.15 -1.35 -13.52
N ASP A 27 -6.79 -2.40 -14.25
CA ASP A 27 -7.53 -2.86 -15.43
C ASP A 27 -8.93 -3.41 -15.08
N ARG A 28 -9.01 -4.26 -14.06
CA ARG A 28 -10.25 -4.98 -13.72
C ARG A 28 -11.27 -4.15 -12.97
N HIS A 29 -10.80 -3.29 -12.06
CA HIS A 29 -11.67 -2.59 -11.10
C HIS A 29 -11.65 -1.07 -11.28
N ALA A 30 -10.84 -0.55 -12.22
CA ALA A 30 -10.65 0.89 -12.41
C ALA A 30 -10.21 1.62 -11.13
N ILE A 31 -9.54 0.92 -10.22
CA ILE A 31 -8.96 1.49 -9.00
C ILE A 31 -7.63 2.12 -9.39
N ALA A 32 -7.46 3.41 -9.09
CA ALA A 32 -6.20 4.10 -9.34
C ALA A 32 -5.06 3.48 -8.53
N VAL A 33 -3.88 3.39 -9.13
CA VAL A 33 -2.68 2.81 -8.52
C VAL A 33 -1.48 3.75 -8.66
N GLU A 34 -0.61 3.72 -7.67
CA GLU A 34 0.58 4.55 -7.56
C GLU A 34 1.76 3.72 -7.06
N ILE A 35 2.94 3.98 -7.61
CA ILE A 35 4.21 3.48 -7.10
C ILE A 35 5.02 4.67 -6.60
N VAL A 36 5.37 4.67 -5.32
CA VAL A 36 6.41 5.54 -4.78
C VAL A 36 7.71 4.76 -4.79
N GLN A 37 8.62 5.03 -5.72
CA GLN A 37 9.96 4.45 -5.68
C GLN A 37 10.81 5.22 -4.67
N VAL A 38 11.26 4.52 -3.64
CA VAL A 38 12.00 5.08 -2.51
C VAL A 38 13.49 4.85 -2.74
N GLU A 39 14.26 5.94 -2.82
CA GLU A 39 15.70 5.89 -3.12
C GLU A 39 16.03 4.94 -4.31
N PRO A 40 15.37 5.13 -5.47
CA PRO A 40 15.32 4.13 -6.54
C PRO A 40 16.71 3.70 -7.02
N GLN A 41 16.93 2.39 -7.05
CA GLN A 41 18.08 1.78 -7.70
C GLN A 41 17.72 1.25 -9.10
N ARG A 42 16.42 1.19 -9.42
CA ARG A 42 15.88 0.64 -10.68
C ARG A 42 15.13 1.70 -11.46
N ALA A 43 15.07 1.49 -12.78
CA ALA A 43 14.18 2.27 -13.62
C ALA A 43 12.71 1.96 -13.26
N PRO A 44 11.80 2.95 -13.37
CA PRO A 44 10.37 2.70 -13.24
C PRO A 44 9.91 1.69 -14.31
N PRO A 45 8.81 0.94 -14.07
CA PRO A 45 8.27 0.04 -15.07
C PRO A 45 7.82 0.82 -16.32
N GLU A 46 8.26 0.41 -17.52
CA GLU A 46 8.14 1.20 -18.77
C GLU A 46 6.69 1.41 -19.25
N ASP A 47 5.73 0.61 -18.77
CA ASP A 47 4.33 0.63 -19.19
C ASP A 47 3.33 0.60 -18.00
N PHE A 48 3.74 1.04 -16.80
CA PHE A 48 2.81 1.11 -15.67
C PHE A 48 1.68 2.10 -15.95
N SER A 49 0.44 1.64 -15.85
CA SER A 49 -0.78 2.40 -16.13
C SER A 49 -1.11 3.45 -15.06
N GLY A 50 -0.56 3.28 -13.86
CA GLY A 50 -0.69 4.22 -12.75
C GLY A 50 0.34 5.35 -12.73
N THR A 51 0.44 6.03 -11.59
CA THR A 51 1.46 7.06 -11.36
C THR A 51 2.72 6.46 -10.76
N VAL A 52 3.88 6.99 -11.16
CA VAL A 52 5.15 6.68 -10.49
C VAL A 52 5.75 7.99 -9.97
N GLU A 53 6.04 8.01 -8.67
CA GLU A 53 6.70 9.11 -7.99
C GLU A 53 8.03 8.63 -7.42
N HIS A 54 9.05 9.48 -7.44
CA HIS A 54 10.32 9.20 -6.78
C HIS A 54 10.42 10.03 -5.52
N ARG A 55 10.69 9.38 -4.39
CA ARG A 55 10.88 10.03 -3.09
C ARG A 55 12.13 9.48 -2.42
N THR A 56 12.75 10.29 -1.57
CA THR A 56 13.70 9.80 -0.58
C THR A 56 12.98 9.00 0.51
N LEU A 57 13.73 8.20 1.28
CA LEU A 57 13.17 7.45 2.41
C LEU A 57 12.51 8.38 3.45
N ALA A 58 13.10 9.55 3.69
CA ALA A 58 12.55 10.55 4.60
C ALA A 58 11.22 11.14 4.09
N GLU A 59 11.14 11.49 2.81
CA GLU A 59 9.91 12.03 2.20
C GLU A 59 8.79 10.99 2.13
N ALA A 60 9.11 9.72 1.90
CA ALA A 60 8.12 8.64 1.96
C ALA A 60 7.64 8.39 3.40
N TRP A 61 8.54 8.50 4.38
CA TRP A 61 8.22 8.29 5.79
C TRP A 61 7.32 9.38 6.39
N ASP A 62 7.27 10.57 5.78
CA ASP A 62 6.32 11.62 6.17
C ASP A 62 4.85 11.13 6.06
N ASP A 63 4.54 10.20 5.13
CA ASP A 63 3.20 9.60 5.02
C ASP A 63 2.80 8.82 6.29
N PHE A 64 3.77 8.30 7.05
CA PHE A 64 3.56 7.51 8.26
C PHE A 64 3.69 8.34 9.54
N THR A 65 4.33 9.51 9.45
CA THR A 65 4.74 10.31 10.60
C THR A 65 3.69 11.35 10.97
N TYR A 66 3.24 11.35 12.23
CA TYR A 66 2.18 12.25 12.73
C TYR A 66 0.89 12.24 11.86
N ASN A 67 0.60 11.13 11.18
CA ASN A 67 -0.56 11.00 10.33
C ASN A 67 -1.77 10.47 11.14
N PRO A 68 -2.75 11.32 11.49
CA PRO A 68 -3.91 10.90 12.28
C PRO A 68 -4.86 9.97 11.50
N ALA A 69 -4.91 10.08 10.17
CA ALA A 69 -5.76 9.24 9.34
C ALA A 69 -5.23 7.81 9.31
N LEU A 70 -3.92 7.63 9.12
CA LEU A 70 -3.26 6.34 9.24
C LEU A 70 -3.46 5.74 10.65
N GLN A 71 -3.29 6.53 11.70
CA GLN A 71 -3.51 6.06 13.08
C GLN A 71 -4.96 5.55 13.28
N GLN A 72 -5.94 6.24 12.70
CA GLN A 72 -7.34 5.81 12.78
C GLN A 72 -7.56 4.49 12.03
N GLY A 73 -7.02 4.34 10.82
CA GLY A 73 -7.13 3.11 10.03
C GLY A 73 -6.40 1.91 10.63
N LEU A 74 -5.25 2.13 11.26
CA LEU A 74 -4.50 1.06 11.95
C LEU A 74 -5.13 0.66 13.28
N GLY A 75 -5.93 1.53 13.90
CA GLY A 75 -6.49 1.33 15.24
C GLY A 75 -5.49 1.51 16.39
N GLU A 76 -4.23 1.79 16.08
CA GLU A 76 -3.12 2.00 17.01
C GLU A 76 -2.12 3.03 16.42
N PRO A 77 -1.23 3.62 17.23
CA PRO A 77 -0.22 4.56 16.72
C PRO A 77 0.67 3.90 15.65
N PRO A 78 1.01 4.58 14.53
CA PRO A 78 1.91 4.03 13.52
C PRO A 78 3.26 3.55 14.09
N SER A 79 3.79 4.23 15.11
CA SER A 79 5.02 3.84 15.81
C SER A 79 4.94 2.53 16.60
N SER A 80 3.75 1.91 16.71
CA SER A 80 3.57 0.57 17.27
C SER A 80 3.53 -0.52 16.18
N CYS A 81 3.30 -0.12 14.92
CA CYS A 81 3.31 -1.01 13.76
C CYS A 81 4.62 -0.97 12.98
N TYR A 82 5.36 0.15 13.04
CA TYR A 82 6.58 0.40 12.30
C TYR A 82 7.66 0.92 13.26
N ASP A 83 8.83 0.30 13.23
CA ASP A 83 10.00 0.62 14.05
C ASP A 83 10.85 1.74 13.43
N GLY A 84 10.79 1.91 12.10
CA GLY A 84 11.52 2.97 11.40
C GLY A 84 11.11 3.18 9.94
N PRO A 85 11.70 4.21 9.27
CA PRO A 85 11.47 4.48 7.86
C PRO A 85 11.68 3.29 6.94
N GLU A 86 12.64 2.43 7.25
CA GLU A 86 12.92 1.20 6.49
C GLU A 86 11.73 0.23 6.40
N ASP A 87 10.79 0.29 7.35
CA ASP A 87 9.65 -0.64 7.40
C ASP A 87 8.56 -0.28 6.39
N LEU A 88 8.53 0.94 5.84
CA LEU A 88 7.54 1.31 4.82
C LEU A 88 7.78 0.59 3.50
N VAL A 89 9.04 0.24 3.24
CA VAL A 89 9.48 -0.36 1.99
C VAL A 89 8.81 -1.72 1.80
N GLY A 90 8.26 -1.93 0.61
CA GLY A 90 7.56 -3.16 0.27
C GLY A 90 6.09 -3.17 0.72
N ASN A 91 5.64 -2.19 1.51
CA ASN A 91 4.25 -2.10 1.92
C ASN A 91 3.36 -1.45 0.86
N VAL A 92 2.08 -1.78 0.96
CA VAL A 92 1.00 -1.21 0.18
C VAL A 92 0.06 -0.45 1.11
N GLY A 93 -0.45 0.69 0.67
CA GLY A 93 -1.40 1.47 1.43
C GLY A 93 -2.56 1.98 0.60
N ILE A 94 -3.59 2.43 1.31
CA ILE A 94 -4.77 3.08 0.76
C ILE A 94 -4.60 4.58 1.00
N VAL A 95 -4.76 5.36 -0.07
CA VAL A 95 -4.66 6.82 -0.03
C VAL A 95 -6.00 7.43 -0.40
N VAL A 96 -6.49 8.35 0.44
CA VAL A 96 -7.74 9.09 0.25
C VAL A 96 -7.43 10.58 0.37
N ASP A 97 -7.84 11.37 -0.63
CA ASP A 97 -7.61 12.82 -0.68
C ASP A 97 -6.15 13.27 -0.46
N GLY A 98 -5.19 12.40 -0.80
CA GLY A 98 -3.75 12.64 -0.66
C GLY A 98 -3.14 12.11 0.63
N ASP A 99 -3.95 11.74 1.62
CA ASP A 99 -3.51 11.20 2.90
C ASP A 99 -3.48 9.67 2.88
N LEU A 100 -2.40 9.08 3.40
CA LEU A 100 -2.32 7.65 3.67
C LEU A 100 -3.27 7.31 4.83
N VAL A 101 -4.30 6.52 4.59
CA VAL A 101 -5.34 6.20 5.61
C VAL A 101 -5.20 4.79 6.18
N TRP A 102 -4.52 3.90 5.47
CA TRP A 102 -4.21 2.55 5.93
C TRP A 102 -2.98 2.04 5.18
N ALA A 103 -2.20 1.15 5.80
CA ALA A 103 -1.09 0.47 5.15
C ALA A 103 -0.92 -0.95 5.71
N THR A 104 -0.35 -1.83 4.87
CA THR A 104 0.04 -3.18 5.29
C THR A 104 1.13 -3.11 6.36
N ARG A 105 1.12 -4.10 7.25
CA ARG A 105 2.14 -4.22 8.31
C ARG A 105 3.34 -5.05 7.84
N PHE A 106 3.13 -5.90 6.84
CA PHE A 106 4.13 -6.85 6.36
C PHE A 106 4.31 -6.71 4.85
N TRP A 107 5.55 -6.60 4.39
CA TRP A 107 5.87 -6.63 2.97
C TRP A 107 5.86 -8.06 2.41
N GLY A 108 5.76 -8.17 1.09
CA GLY A 108 5.80 -9.45 0.36
C GLY A 108 4.62 -10.37 0.69
N THR A 109 4.89 -11.67 0.79
CA THR A 109 3.88 -12.69 1.13
C THR A 109 3.93 -13.07 2.61
N HIS A 110 2.85 -13.69 3.11
CA HIS A 110 2.79 -14.26 4.47
C HIS A 110 3.82 -15.39 4.72
N HIS A 111 4.45 -15.98 3.68
CA HIS A 111 5.48 -17.01 3.80
C HIS A 111 6.82 -16.43 4.31
N GLY A 112 6.82 -15.94 5.55
CA GLY A 112 7.99 -15.35 6.21
C GLY A 112 7.67 -14.79 7.60
N TRP A 113 6.40 -14.45 7.84
CA TRP A 113 5.96 -13.70 9.02
C TRP A 113 5.30 -14.54 10.12
N GLY A 114 5.09 -15.85 9.89
CA GLY A 114 4.41 -16.73 10.83
C GLY A 114 2.87 -16.67 10.69
N PRO A 115 2.09 -16.91 11.76
CA PRO A 115 0.63 -16.90 11.71
C PRO A 115 0.08 -15.47 11.71
N VAL A 116 0.34 -14.72 10.64
CA VAL A 116 -0.25 -13.40 10.38
C VAL A 116 -1.49 -13.54 9.50
N ASP A 117 -2.40 -12.57 9.56
CA ASP A 117 -3.46 -12.44 8.58
C ASP A 117 -2.83 -12.21 7.19
N PRO A 118 -3.09 -13.06 6.18
CA PRO A 118 -2.55 -12.86 4.83
C PRO A 118 -2.85 -11.47 4.26
N GLU A 119 -4.01 -10.90 4.58
CA GLU A 119 -4.39 -9.56 4.09
C GLU A 119 -3.72 -8.41 4.85
N GLU A 120 -2.93 -8.69 5.90
CA GLU A 120 -2.00 -7.70 6.48
C GLU A 120 -0.65 -7.67 5.74
N THR A 121 -0.46 -8.56 4.76
CA THR A 121 0.71 -8.58 3.87
C THR A 121 0.44 -7.85 2.55
N ALA A 122 1.43 -7.19 1.97
CA ALA A 122 1.32 -6.46 0.70
C ALA A 122 0.68 -7.30 -0.40
N ILE A 123 1.19 -8.51 -0.65
CA ILE A 123 0.67 -9.37 -1.71
C ILE A 123 -0.71 -9.92 -1.36
N GLY A 124 -0.92 -10.39 -0.12
CA GLY A 124 -2.23 -10.96 0.25
C GLY A 124 -3.36 -9.92 0.26
N PHE A 125 -3.06 -8.67 0.64
CA PHE A 125 -4.01 -7.57 0.50
C PHE A 125 -4.34 -7.28 -0.96
N LEU A 126 -3.32 -7.18 -1.83
CA LEU A 126 -3.54 -6.94 -3.26
C LEU A 126 -4.29 -8.10 -3.92
N GLU A 127 -4.04 -9.35 -3.55
CA GLU A 127 -4.82 -10.51 -4.01
C GLU A 127 -6.30 -10.38 -3.61
N ALA A 128 -6.59 -9.95 -2.37
CA ALA A 128 -7.96 -9.72 -1.92
C ALA A 128 -8.64 -8.57 -2.69
N VAL A 129 -7.91 -7.49 -3.02
CA VAL A 129 -8.43 -6.40 -3.86
C VAL A 129 -8.61 -6.85 -5.31
N GLU A 130 -7.71 -7.65 -5.87
CA GLU A 130 -7.86 -8.21 -7.22
C GLU A 130 -9.13 -9.09 -7.30
N GLU A 131 -9.43 -9.87 -6.26
CA GLU A 131 -10.62 -10.73 -6.22
C GLU A 131 -11.90 -9.94 -5.95
N ARG A 132 -11.89 -9.00 -4.99
CA ARG A 132 -13.10 -8.40 -4.40
C ARG A 132 -13.29 -6.90 -4.71
N GLY A 133 -12.31 -6.28 -5.38
CA GLY A 133 -12.32 -4.87 -5.75
C GLY A 133 -12.41 -3.94 -4.54
N VAL A 134 -13.21 -2.87 -4.66
CA VAL A 134 -13.39 -1.84 -3.63
C VAL A 134 -13.86 -2.43 -2.29
N THR A 135 -14.59 -3.55 -2.29
CA THR A 135 -15.03 -4.22 -1.06
C THR A 135 -13.87 -4.54 -0.12
N ALA A 136 -12.75 -5.05 -0.63
CA ALA A 136 -11.57 -5.36 0.19
C ALA A 136 -10.88 -4.10 0.74
N ILE A 137 -11.04 -2.97 0.04
CA ILE A 137 -10.53 -1.67 0.48
C ILE A 137 -11.43 -1.11 1.59
N ASP A 138 -12.74 -1.14 1.42
CA ASP A 138 -13.72 -0.64 2.39
C ASP A 138 -13.61 -1.34 3.75
N GLU A 139 -13.32 -2.65 3.75
CA GLU A 139 -13.09 -3.44 4.97
C GLU A 139 -11.89 -2.95 5.79
N ARG A 140 -10.95 -2.21 5.18
CA ARG A 140 -9.77 -1.63 5.84
C ARG A 140 -9.97 -0.17 6.22
N LEU A 141 -10.93 0.51 5.60
CA LEU A 141 -11.24 1.89 5.93
C LEU A 141 -11.99 1.96 7.27
N PRO A 142 -11.72 2.97 8.11
CA PRO A 142 -12.54 3.21 9.28
C PRO A 142 -13.99 3.49 8.87
N PRO A 143 -15.00 3.16 9.69
CA PRO A 143 -16.41 3.31 9.35
C PRO A 143 -16.80 4.74 8.90
N GLU A 144 -16.06 5.75 9.36
CA GLU A 144 -16.28 7.16 9.02
C GLU A 144 -15.83 7.51 7.59
N ALA A 145 -14.93 6.72 7.00
CA ALA A 145 -14.42 6.90 5.63
C ALA A 145 -15.18 6.07 4.58
N GLN A 146 -16.02 5.11 4.99
CA GLN A 146 -16.81 4.23 4.11
C GLN A 146 -18.00 4.92 3.42
N PHE A 147 -18.32 6.18 3.77
CA PHE A 147 -19.56 6.85 3.35
C PHE A 147 -19.40 8.00 2.34
N LEU A 148 -18.23 8.15 1.70
CA LEU A 148 -17.99 9.27 0.78
C LEU A 148 -18.47 9.05 -0.67
N GLU A 149 -19.04 7.89 -1.01
CA GLU A 149 -19.48 7.60 -2.39
C GLU A 149 -21.01 7.71 -2.66
N GLU A 150 -21.81 8.21 -1.71
CA GLU A 150 -23.26 8.40 -1.91
C GLU A 150 -23.76 9.87 -1.83
N SER A 151 -22.92 10.87 -2.13
CA SER A 151 -23.33 12.30 -2.13
C SER A 151 -23.31 12.96 -3.51
#